data_AF-A0A9P1C498-F1
#
_entry.id   AF-A0A9P1C498-F1
#
_cell.length_a   1.000
_cell.length_b   1.000
_cell.length_c   1.000
_cell.angle_alpha   90.00
_cell.angle_beta   90.00
_cell.angle_gamma   90.00
#
_symmetry.space_group_name_H-M   'P 1'
#
loop_
_entity.id
_entity.type
_entity.pdbx_description
1 polymer ?
#
loop_
_entity_poly.entity_id
_entity_poly.type
_entity_poly.pdbx_seq_one_letter_code
_entity_poly.pdbx_strand_id
1 'polypeptide(L)'
;MEPSFILRDVVILAACGSLALKDLVARASDAQVTQSSFWEKVTEATRSTYSHTGLDGLEDNLELARLYTKIGAWHRDVFEAVFENNELPGEGRQQKVRRLTDLHGMSFKQLVDVLSIFARAGSASLQISGWATRAFSAARERIQEEDPEVEWQDFSTEQMLSIIDSMARFSTQNNETILRKFGRERLHPKLLQLEPKDVAKLCSAYSHLGFQHHTVFKEVLLAISDEQQQIQRQRILGLTAAGAEEKFRFGSTEMALILDAMLVLKLYRGNNPWFAWGQRFQDLTEIFMRRLETSKDLEHMAARPLAAGAYALGRAKKGSEGLCQSMMVPWPIST
;
A
#
# COMPACT_ATOMS: atom_id res chain seq x y z
N MET A 1 34.51 -8.15 -2.86
CA MET A 1 34.69 -7.25 -1.69
C MET A 1 34.25 -8.00 -0.46
N GLU A 2 35.12 -8.10 0.55
CA GLU A 2 34.81 -8.85 1.77
C GLU A 2 33.73 -8.12 2.60
N PRO A 3 32.64 -8.80 3.01
CA PRO A 3 31.56 -8.20 3.80
C PRO A 3 31.98 -7.80 5.23
N SER A 4 33.17 -8.23 5.69
CA SER A 4 33.72 -7.95 7.02
C SER A 4 34.18 -6.49 7.18
N PHE A 5 34.64 -5.85 6.10
CA PHE A 5 35.18 -4.48 6.15
C PHE A 5 34.05 -3.43 6.24
N ILE A 6 32.91 -3.69 5.60
CA ILE A 6 31.73 -2.81 5.61
C ILE A 6 31.15 -2.72 7.04
N LEU A 7 31.06 -3.83 7.77
CA LEU A 7 30.47 -3.84 9.12
C LEU A 7 31.24 -3.01 10.15
N ARG A 8 32.58 -2.92 10.05
CA ARG A 8 33.41 -2.24 11.04
C ARG A 8 33.33 -0.72 10.92
N ASP A 9 33.39 -0.21 9.69
CA ASP A 9 33.28 1.23 9.41
C ASP A 9 31.83 1.73 9.53
N VAL A 10 30.84 0.88 9.26
CA VAL A 10 29.41 1.18 9.44
C VAL A 10 29.06 1.37 10.92
N VAL A 11 29.57 0.53 11.82
CA VAL A 11 29.34 0.66 13.27
C VAL A 11 29.99 1.92 13.83
N ILE A 12 31.15 2.32 13.30
CA ILE A 12 31.85 3.54 13.69
C ILE A 12 31.08 4.79 13.19
N LEU A 13 30.57 4.79 11.96
CA LEU A 13 29.75 5.88 11.42
C LEU A 13 28.41 6.03 12.15
N ALA A 14 27.79 4.92 12.55
CA ALA A 14 26.51 4.93 13.26
C ALA A 14 26.65 5.44 14.71
N ALA A 15 27.85 5.35 15.29
CA ALA A 15 28.22 5.94 16.59
C ALA A 15 28.54 7.45 16.51
N CYS A 16 28.67 8.04 15.31
CA CYS A 16 29.07 9.45 15.12
C CYS A 16 27.91 10.46 15.12
N GLY A 17 26.66 10.03 15.30
CA GLY A 17 25.49 10.92 15.45
C GLY A 17 24.36 10.66 14.44
N SER A 18 23.24 11.38 14.61
CA SER A 18 21.99 11.20 13.85
C SER A 18 22.16 11.38 12.33
N LEU A 19 22.96 12.37 11.90
CA LEU A 19 23.19 12.68 10.49
C LEU A 19 23.93 11.55 9.76
N ALA A 20 24.98 11.02 10.38
CA ALA A 20 25.76 9.90 9.82
C ALA A 20 24.94 8.62 9.72
N LEU A 21 24.02 8.39 10.65
CA LEU A 21 23.07 7.30 10.59
C LEU A 21 22.07 7.46 9.44
N LYS A 22 21.53 8.66 9.20
CA LYS A 22 20.62 8.91 8.07
C LYS A 22 21.34 8.67 6.73
N ASP A 23 22.55 9.19 6.57
CA ASP A 23 23.37 8.98 5.38
C ASP A 23 23.65 7.50 5.13
N LEU A 24 23.94 6.75 6.20
CA LEU A 24 24.12 5.30 6.13
C LEU A 24 22.85 4.59 5.64
N VAL A 25 21.69 4.91 6.21
CA VAL A 25 20.42 4.25 5.83
C VAL A 25 20.02 4.64 4.40
N ALA A 26 20.22 5.90 4.00
CA ALA A 26 19.98 6.35 2.63
C ALA A 26 20.84 5.59 1.63
N ARG A 27 22.16 5.51 1.86
CA ARG A 27 23.09 4.77 0.99
C ARG A 27 22.78 3.28 0.95
N ALA A 28 22.44 2.68 2.08
CA ALA A 28 22.07 1.27 2.14
C ALA A 28 20.74 0.99 1.45
N SER A 29 19.80 1.95 1.48
CA SER A 29 18.58 1.88 0.71
C SER A 29 18.82 1.92 -0.79
N ASP A 30 19.73 2.79 -1.26
CA ASP A 30 20.08 2.89 -2.68
C ASP A 30 20.85 1.64 -3.14
N ALA A 31 21.64 1.04 -2.25
CA ALA A 31 22.32 -0.23 -2.46
C ALA A 31 21.45 -1.48 -2.20
N GLN A 32 20.16 -1.31 -1.88
CA GLN A 32 19.20 -2.40 -1.61
C GLN A 32 19.67 -3.42 -0.55
N VAL A 33 20.32 -2.95 0.51
CA VAL A 33 20.76 -3.82 1.62
C VAL A 33 19.55 -4.21 2.48
N THR A 34 19.08 -5.45 2.34
CA THR A 34 17.87 -5.96 3.01
C THR A 34 18.14 -6.99 4.11
N GLN A 35 19.41 -7.33 4.38
CA GLN A 35 19.77 -8.34 5.39
C GLN A 35 19.37 -7.86 6.79
N SER A 36 18.41 -8.55 7.43
CA SER A 36 17.91 -8.18 8.76
C SER A 36 19.01 -8.15 9.83
N SER A 37 19.93 -9.12 9.80
CA SER A 37 21.04 -9.21 10.77
C SER A 37 22.04 -8.06 10.70
N PHE A 38 22.11 -7.35 9.57
CA PHE A 38 22.90 -6.14 9.45
C PHE A 38 22.22 -4.99 10.18
N TRP A 39 20.91 -4.81 9.94
CA TRP A 39 20.11 -3.75 10.55
C TRP A 39 19.91 -3.92 12.05
N GLU A 40 19.84 -5.15 12.55
CA GLU A 40 19.84 -5.44 13.99
C GLU A 40 21.11 -4.91 14.66
N LYS A 41 22.29 -5.18 14.08
CA LYS A 41 23.58 -4.72 14.61
C LYS A 41 23.74 -3.21 14.53
N VAL A 42 23.27 -2.60 13.43
CA VAL A 42 23.27 -1.13 13.30
C VAL A 42 22.39 -0.51 14.38
N THR A 43 21.16 -1.02 14.55
CA THR A 43 20.20 -0.53 15.56
C THR A 43 20.74 -0.68 16.98
N GLU A 44 21.40 -1.79 17.29
CA GLU A 44 22.02 -2.02 18.60
C GLU A 44 23.19 -1.05 18.85
N ALA A 45 24.04 -0.85 17.84
CA ALA A 45 25.17 0.08 17.93
C ALA A 45 24.75 1.55 18.08
N THR A 46 23.60 1.93 17.51
CA THR A 46 23.06 3.29 17.56
C THR A 46 22.05 3.52 18.68
N ARG A 47 21.79 2.51 19.53
CA ARG A 47 20.79 2.60 20.60
C ARG A 47 21.03 3.80 21.52
N SER A 48 22.29 4.07 21.87
CA SER A 48 22.66 5.22 22.71
C SER A 48 22.46 6.57 22.00
N THR A 49 22.59 6.60 20.68
CA THR A 49 22.33 7.79 19.86
C THR A 49 20.84 8.14 19.90
N TYR A 50 19.96 7.13 19.89
CA TYR A 50 18.51 7.34 20.01
C TYR A 50 18.06 7.81 21.40
N SER A 51 18.79 7.46 22.46
CA SER A 51 18.41 7.78 23.84
C SER A 51 19.01 9.10 24.36
N HIS A 52 20.12 9.58 23.77
CA HIS A 52 20.86 10.74 24.29
C HIS A 52 20.82 11.97 23.39
N THR A 53 20.75 11.79 22.08
CA THR A 53 20.47 12.87 21.14
C THR A 53 19.02 12.71 20.72
N GLY A 54 18.10 13.37 21.42
CA GLY A 54 16.80 13.63 20.83
C GLY A 54 17.08 14.18 19.45
N LEU A 55 16.71 13.44 18.41
CA LEU A 55 16.93 13.84 17.02
C LEU A 55 16.41 15.27 16.87
N ASP A 56 17.18 16.15 16.20
CA ASP A 56 17.11 17.63 16.24
C ASP A 56 15.79 18.27 15.72
N GLY A 57 14.71 17.50 15.66
CA GLY A 57 13.36 17.93 15.36
C GLY A 57 12.49 16.75 14.95
N LEU A 58 11.16 16.93 15.00
CA LEU A 58 10.20 15.93 14.54
C LEU A 58 10.45 15.51 13.08
N GLU A 59 10.87 16.43 12.22
CA GLU A 59 11.15 16.15 10.81
C GLU A 59 12.30 15.15 10.62
N ASP A 60 13.38 15.30 11.39
CA ASP A 60 14.54 14.42 11.33
C ASP A 60 14.24 12.99 11.79
N ASN A 61 13.38 12.88 12.80
CA ASN A 61 12.86 11.62 13.30
C ASN A 61 11.97 10.91 12.28
N LEU A 62 11.05 11.66 11.65
CA LEU A 62 10.19 11.11 10.61
C LEU A 62 11.00 10.68 9.39
N GLU A 63 12.05 11.42 9.02
CA GLU A 63 12.97 11.01 7.94
C GLU A 63 13.68 9.70 8.27
N LEU A 64 14.20 9.55 9.49
CA LEU A 64 14.84 8.31 9.92
C LEU A 64 13.87 7.13 9.85
N ALA A 65 12.65 7.30 10.38
CA ALA A 65 11.62 6.28 10.28
C ALA A 65 11.32 5.93 8.81
N ARG A 66 11.13 6.92 7.92
CA ARG A 66 10.93 6.69 6.48
C ARG A 66 12.05 5.86 5.86
N LEU A 67 13.30 6.17 6.19
CA LEU A 67 14.46 5.46 5.68
C LEU A 67 14.45 4.00 6.14
N TYR A 68 14.21 3.73 7.42
CA TYR A 68 14.04 2.38 7.97
C TYR A 68 12.87 1.62 7.32
N THR A 69 11.76 2.30 7.02
CA THR A 69 10.65 1.67 6.29
C THR A 69 11.00 1.30 4.85
N LYS A 70 11.82 2.12 4.17
CA LYS A 70 12.21 1.92 2.76
C LYS A 70 13.04 0.64 2.58
N ILE A 71 13.86 0.29 3.57
CA ILE A 71 14.68 -0.93 3.61
C ILE A 71 13.97 -2.12 4.26
N GLY A 72 12.75 -1.94 4.77
CA GLY A 72 12.00 -3.00 5.44
C GLY A 72 12.53 -3.39 6.83
N ALA A 73 13.30 -2.52 7.48
CA ALA A 73 13.82 -2.74 8.83
C ALA A 73 12.85 -2.18 9.88
N TRP A 74 12.14 -3.07 10.57
CA TRP A 74 11.07 -2.72 11.52
C TRP A 74 11.48 -2.96 12.97
N HIS A 75 12.51 -2.25 13.44
CA HIS A 75 13.02 -2.39 14.80
C HIS A 75 12.28 -1.49 15.78
N ARG A 76 11.64 -2.10 16.79
CA ARG A 76 10.86 -1.41 17.82
C ARG A 76 11.60 -0.24 18.45
N ASP A 77 12.86 -0.42 18.85
CA ASP A 77 13.67 0.60 19.52
C ASP A 77 13.81 1.90 18.71
N VAL A 78 13.91 1.79 17.37
CA VAL A 78 14.01 2.96 16.47
C VAL A 78 12.68 3.71 16.42
N PHE A 79 11.57 2.98 16.32
CA PHE A 79 10.24 3.58 16.26
C PHE A 79 9.78 4.10 17.63
N GLU A 80 10.21 3.49 18.75
CA GLU A 80 10.02 4.05 20.10
C GLU A 80 10.77 5.36 20.26
N ALA A 81 12.02 5.43 19.80
CA ALA A 81 12.77 6.69 19.82
C ALA A 81 12.09 7.78 18.97
N VAL A 82 11.60 7.42 17.78
CA VAL A 82 10.91 8.36 16.88
C VAL A 82 9.55 8.80 17.43
N PHE A 83 8.76 7.90 18.03
CA PHE A 83 7.37 8.17 18.40
C PHE A 83 7.11 8.39 19.89
N GLU A 84 8.07 8.11 20.78
CA GLU A 84 7.87 8.26 22.23
C GLU A 84 8.83 9.28 22.86
N ASN A 85 10.02 9.50 22.26
CA ASN A 85 11.05 10.35 22.85
C ASN A 85 11.10 11.81 22.35
N ASN A 86 10.35 12.21 21.30
CA ASN A 86 10.39 13.63 20.92
C ASN A 86 9.40 14.49 21.69
N GLU A 87 9.93 15.60 22.17
CA GLU A 87 9.24 16.69 22.82
C GLU A 87 8.82 17.69 21.74
N LEU A 88 7.53 18.01 21.64
CA LEU A 88 7.09 19.12 20.79
C LEU A 88 7.50 20.45 21.45
N PRO A 89 8.10 21.42 20.73
CA PRO A 89 8.38 22.73 21.30
C PRO A 89 7.05 23.41 21.66
N GLY A 90 6.80 23.59 22.95
CA GLY A 90 5.65 24.35 23.43
C GLY A 90 5.89 25.85 23.27
N GLU A 91 5.00 26.55 22.56
CA GLU A 91 4.96 28.01 22.59
C GLU A 91 4.44 28.49 23.95
N GLY A 92 5.32 28.69 24.92
CA GLY A 92 4.97 29.34 26.18
C GLY A 92 5.81 28.89 27.38
N ARG A 93 6.27 29.86 28.18
CA ARG A 93 7.27 29.69 29.25
C ARG A 93 6.88 28.80 30.44
N GLN A 94 5.69 28.21 30.51
CA GLN A 94 5.30 27.29 31.59
C GLN A 94 4.19 26.35 31.12
N GLN A 95 4.48 25.25 30.41
CA GLN A 95 3.49 24.17 30.24
C GLN A 95 4.14 22.81 29.92
N LYS A 96 3.52 21.76 30.47
CA LYS A 96 3.97 20.37 30.55
C LYS A 96 4.50 19.82 29.21
N VAL A 97 5.63 19.11 29.30
CA VAL A 97 6.23 18.27 28.26
C VAL A 97 5.15 17.44 27.55
N ARG A 98 4.86 17.73 26.28
CA ARG A 98 3.97 16.92 25.44
C ARG A 98 4.83 15.92 24.66
N ARG A 99 4.67 14.64 25.00
CA ARG A 99 5.27 13.52 24.26
C ARG A 99 4.54 13.37 22.91
N LEU A 100 5.18 12.78 21.89
CA LEU A 100 4.54 12.44 20.59
C LEU A 100 3.25 11.62 20.67
N THR A 101 2.91 11.09 21.85
CA THR A 101 1.56 10.59 22.15
C THR A 101 0.45 11.63 21.92
N ASP A 102 0.77 12.93 21.91
CA ASP A 102 -0.13 14.01 21.45
C ASP A 102 -0.08 14.16 19.93
N LEU A 103 -0.52 13.13 19.20
CA LEU A 103 -0.76 13.19 17.76
C LEU A 103 -1.72 14.34 17.38
N HIS A 104 -2.55 14.77 18.34
CA HIS A 104 -3.44 15.93 18.24
C HIS A 104 -2.71 17.27 18.19
N GLY A 105 -1.42 17.34 18.56
CA GLY A 105 -0.59 18.54 18.46
C GLY A 105 0.24 18.65 17.18
N MET A 106 0.28 17.61 16.33
CA MET A 106 1.06 17.63 15.09
C MET A 106 0.42 18.49 14.02
N SER A 107 1.19 19.06 13.10
CA SER A 107 0.59 19.58 11.89
C SER A 107 -0.05 18.42 11.10
N PHE A 108 -1.08 18.74 10.34
CA PHE A 108 -1.79 17.73 9.59
C PHE A 108 -0.90 17.05 8.51
N LYS A 109 0.04 17.80 7.92
CA LYS A 109 1.08 17.26 7.02
C LYS A 109 1.99 16.24 7.73
N GLN A 110 2.41 16.52 8.96
CA GLN A 110 3.21 15.59 9.76
C GLN A 110 2.42 14.31 10.06
N LEU A 111 1.12 14.42 10.35
CA LEU A 111 0.26 13.26 10.54
C LEU A 111 0.18 12.39 9.28
N VAL A 112 0.09 12.98 8.08
CA VAL A 112 0.13 12.25 6.81
C VAL A 112 1.47 11.53 6.60
N ASP A 113 2.56 12.17 6.99
CA ASP A 113 3.90 11.59 6.91
C ASP A 113 4.06 10.39 7.85
N VAL A 114 3.54 10.50 9.08
CA VAL A 114 3.45 9.40 10.05
C VAL A 114 2.62 8.25 9.48
N LEU A 115 1.45 8.52 8.92
CA LEU A 115 0.61 7.50 8.28
C LEU A 115 1.32 6.84 7.09
N SER A 116 2.11 7.59 6.33
CA SER A 116 2.86 7.09 5.17
C SER A 116 4.05 6.19 5.56
N ILE A 117 4.67 6.45 6.70
CA ILE A 117 5.68 5.56 7.32
C ILE A 117 5.01 4.22 7.61
N PHE A 118 3.87 4.23 8.28
CA PHE A 118 3.12 3.01 8.58
C PHE A 118 2.62 2.30 7.32
N ALA A 119 2.29 3.00 6.24
CA ALA A 119 1.86 2.42 4.96
C ALA A 119 2.78 1.33 4.39
N ARG A 120 4.08 1.48 4.61
CA ARG A 120 5.12 0.60 4.06
C ARG A 120 5.38 -0.62 4.93
N ALA A 121 4.74 -0.69 6.09
CA ALA A 121 4.93 -1.75 7.05
C ALA A 121 4.24 -3.05 6.61
N GLY A 122 5.04 -4.10 6.40
CA GLY A 122 4.58 -5.45 6.09
C GLY A 122 4.14 -6.21 7.35
N SER A 123 4.17 -7.54 7.33
CA SER A 123 3.87 -8.40 8.50
C SER A 123 4.79 -8.16 9.70
N ALA A 124 6.00 -7.63 9.48
CA ALA A 124 6.94 -7.21 10.52
C ALA A 124 6.42 -6.03 11.38
N SER A 125 5.33 -5.39 10.97
CA SER A 125 4.75 -4.20 11.62
C SER A 125 3.83 -4.48 12.82
N LEU A 126 3.60 -5.75 13.16
CA LEU A 126 2.80 -6.11 14.34
C LEU A 126 3.33 -5.44 15.62
N GLN A 127 4.65 -5.27 15.71
CA GLN A 127 5.34 -4.63 16.83
C GLN A 127 5.03 -3.13 16.97
N ILE A 128 4.55 -2.48 15.91
CA ILE A 128 4.31 -1.03 15.85
C ILE A 128 2.81 -0.69 15.67
N SER A 129 1.95 -1.70 15.68
CA SER A 129 0.49 -1.59 15.46
C SER A 129 -0.18 -0.57 16.38
N GLY A 130 0.25 -0.47 17.65
CA GLY A 130 -0.30 0.48 18.62
C GLY A 130 -0.04 1.95 18.28
N TRP A 131 1.06 2.30 17.60
CA TRP A 131 1.28 3.67 17.11
C TRP A 131 0.47 3.94 15.84
N ALA A 132 0.37 2.96 14.94
CA ALA A 132 -0.46 3.08 13.74
C ALA A 132 -1.93 3.33 14.12
N THR A 133 -2.51 2.54 15.04
CA THR A 133 -3.89 2.75 15.52
C THR A 133 -4.11 4.15 16.07
N ARG A 134 -3.18 4.64 16.91
CA ARG A 134 -3.26 6.01 17.46
C ARG A 134 -3.20 7.07 16.36
N ALA A 135 -2.33 6.92 15.37
CA ALA A 135 -2.23 7.84 14.24
C ALA A 135 -3.52 7.88 13.40
N PHE A 136 -4.13 6.72 13.12
CA PHE A 136 -5.42 6.68 12.42
C PHE A 136 -6.57 7.28 13.25
N SER A 137 -6.59 7.06 14.56
CA SER A 137 -7.59 7.67 15.45
C SER A 137 -7.49 9.19 15.45
N ALA A 138 -6.28 9.74 15.59
CA ALA A 138 -6.05 11.19 15.52
C ALA A 138 -6.45 11.78 14.16
N ALA A 139 -6.13 11.08 13.06
CA ALA A 139 -6.54 11.50 11.72
C ALA A 139 -8.07 11.48 11.57
N ARG A 140 -8.74 10.44 12.07
CA ARG A 140 -10.20 10.33 12.03
C ARG A 140 -10.87 11.46 12.80
N GLU A 141 -10.40 11.77 14.00
CA GLU A 141 -10.97 12.83 14.85
C GLU A 141 -10.86 14.20 14.17
N ARG A 142 -9.70 14.53 13.61
CA ARG A 142 -9.53 15.76 12.83
C ARG A 142 -10.43 15.85 11.58
N ILE A 143 -10.66 14.71 10.91
CA ILE A 143 -11.61 14.65 9.79
C ILE A 143 -13.04 14.92 10.29
N GLN A 144 -13.42 14.40 11.46
CA GLN A 144 -14.75 14.56 12.02
C GLN A 144 -15.01 15.97 12.54
N GLU A 145 -13.99 16.62 13.10
CA GLU A 145 -14.09 17.96 13.66
C GLU A 145 -14.10 19.07 12.58
N GLU A 146 -13.95 18.70 11.30
CA GLU A 146 -13.83 19.63 10.16
C GLU A 146 -12.85 20.77 10.47
N ASP A 147 -11.69 20.41 11.02
CA ASP A 147 -10.66 21.36 11.46
C ASP A 147 -10.43 22.44 10.38
N PRO A 148 -10.77 23.72 10.67
CA PRO A 148 -10.77 24.79 9.68
C PRO A 148 -9.36 25.13 9.20
N GLU A 149 -8.31 24.71 9.90
CA GLU A 149 -6.92 24.85 9.46
C GLU A 149 -6.49 23.74 8.49
N VAL A 150 -7.32 22.70 8.30
CA VAL A 150 -7.03 21.61 7.38
C VAL A 150 -7.69 21.88 6.02
N GLU A 151 -6.89 22.38 5.08
CA GLU A 151 -7.26 22.40 3.66
C GLU A 151 -7.20 20.97 3.09
N TRP A 152 -8.25 20.18 3.34
CA TRP A 152 -8.42 18.81 2.80
C TRP A 152 -8.33 18.74 1.26
N GLN A 153 -8.33 19.89 0.59
CA GLN A 153 -8.10 20.00 -0.84
C GLN A 153 -6.65 19.67 -1.25
N ASP A 154 -5.69 19.76 -0.33
CA ASP A 154 -4.25 19.62 -0.59
C ASP A 154 -3.76 18.18 -0.69
N PHE A 155 -4.63 17.21 -0.41
CA PHE A 155 -4.27 15.81 -0.56
C PHE A 155 -4.07 15.43 -2.03
N SER A 156 -2.86 14.96 -2.33
CA SER A 156 -2.61 14.29 -3.59
C SER A 156 -3.36 12.95 -3.64
N THR A 157 -3.71 12.52 -4.86
CA THR A 157 -4.29 11.20 -5.11
C THR A 157 -3.45 10.08 -4.51
N GLU A 158 -2.12 10.17 -4.64
CA GLU A 158 -1.17 9.19 -4.13
C GLU A 158 -1.23 9.11 -2.59
N GLN A 159 -1.29 10.25 -1.90
CA GLN A 159 -1.39 10.29 -0.44
C GLN A 159 -2.68 9.65 0.05
N MET A 160 -3.83 9.97 -0.57
CA MET A 160 -5.12 9.36 -0.20
C MET A 160 -5.11 7.84 -0.39
N LEU A 161 -4.58 7.35 -1.50
CA LEU A 161 -4.45 5.92 -1.77
C LEU A 161 -3.51 5.24 -0.78
N SER A 162 -2.39 5.89 -0.44
CA SER A 162 -1.44 5.38 0.55
C SER A 162 -2.09 5.25 1.93
N ILE A 163 -2.85 6.25 2.38
CA ILE A 163 -3.54 6.22 3.67
C ILE A 163 -4.57 5.08 3.70
N ILE A 164 -5.40 4.93 2.67
CA ILE A 164 -6.41 3.86 2.60
C ILE A 164 -5.75 2.47 2.58
N ASP A 165 -4.67 2.28 1.82
CA ASP A 165 -3.89 1.03 1.80
C ASP A 165 -3.28 0.72 3.17
N SER A 166 -2.81 1.75 3.88
CA SER A 166 -2.28 1.61 5.23
C SER A 166 -3.37 1.13 6.20
N MET A 167 -4.55 1.74 6.15
CA MET A 167 -5.69 1.34 6.98
C MET A 167 -6.02 -0.14 6.79
N ALA A 168 -6.03 -0.60 5.53
CA ALA A 168 -6.27 -1.99 5.18
C ALA A 168 -5.24 -2.95 5.80
N ARG A 169 -3.96 -2.57 5.80
CA ARG A 169 -2.88 -3.38 6.37
C ARG A 169 -2.97 -3.51 7.88
N PHE A 170 -3.20 -2.40 8.59
CA PHE A 170 -3.30 -2.42 10.05
C PHE A 170 -4.65 -2.88 10.58
N SER A 171 -5.58 -3.25 9.67
CA SER A 171 -6.94 -3.65 10.04
C SER A 171 -7.60 -2.62 10.97
N THR A 172 -7.40 -1.33 10.70
CA THR A 172 -8.00 -0.28 11.54
C THR A 172 -9.49 -0.15 11.22
N GLN A 173 -10.26 -1.03 11.85
CA GLN A 173 -11.70 -1.05 11.80
C GLN A 173 -12.25 0.26 12.40
N ASN A 174 -13.43 0.71 11.94
CA ASN A 174 -14.12 1.93 12.40
C ASN A 174 -13.51 3.28 11.96
N ASN A 175 -12.90 3.30 10.77
CA ASN A 175 -12.43 4.52 10.09
C ASN A 175 -13.28 4.88 8.86
N GLU A 176 -14.59 4.63 8.95
CA GLU A 176 -15.54 4.91 7.85
C GLU A 176 -15.51 6.38 7.43
N THR A 177 -15.25 7.31 8.35
CA THR A 177 -15.11 8.74 8.06
C THR A 177 -14.00 9.01 7.04
N ILE A 178 -12.83 8.36 7.19
CA ILE A 178 -11.71 8.51 6.27
C ILE A 178 -12.08 7.91 4.90
N LEU A 179 -12.71 6.75 4.89
CA LEU A 179 -13.16 6.09 3.65
C LEU A 179 -14.22 6.90 2.91
N ARG A 180 -15.11 7.59 3.63
CA ARG A 180 -16.10 8.49 3.06
C ARG A 180 -15.43 9.74 2.47
N LYS A 181 -14.55 10.38 3.22
CA LYS A 181 -13.90 11.63 2.80
C LYS A 181 -12.92 11.41 1.65
N PHE A 182 -11.98 10.47 1.78
CA PHE A 182 -10.96 10.23 0.76
C PHE A 182 -11.49 9.33 -0.36
N GLY A 183 -12.18 8.26 -0.01
CA GLY A 183 -12.76 7.35 -1.00
C GLY A 183 -13.87 8.03 -1.77
N ARG A 184 -15.02 8.17 -1.12
CA ARG A 184 -16.28 8.55 -1.78
C ARG A 184 -16.29 9.96 -2.34
N GLU A 185 -15.80 10.94 -1.58
CA GLU A 185 -15.89 12.35 -2.01
C GLU A 185 -14.76 12.77 -2.96
N ARG A 186 -13.59 12.11 -2.91
CA ARG A 186 -12.38 12.58 -3.62
C ARG A 186 -11.86 11.61 -4.68
N LEU A 187 -11.66 10.34 -4.34
CA LEU A 187 -11.11 9.34 -5.26
C LEU A 187 -12.15 8.81 -6.25
N HIS A 188 -13.38 8.51 -5.80
CA HIS A 188 -14.40 7.88 -6.65
C HIS A 188 -14.82 8.75 -7.84
N PRO A 189 -15.00 10.09 -7.72
CA PRO A 189 -15.33 10.93 -8.88
C PRO A 189 -14.25 10.91 -9.98
N LYS A 190 -13.03 10.52 -9.64
CA LYS A 190 -11.88 10.41 -10.55
C LYS A 190 -11.47 8.97 -10.81
N LEU A 191 -12.27 7.97 -10.41
CA LEU A 191 -11.89 6.55 -10.42
C LEU A 191 -11.38 6.08 -11.79
N LEU A 192 -12.09 6.45 -12.86
CA LEU A 192 -11.71 6.11 -14.23
C LEU A 192 -10.64 7.05 -14.82
N GLN A 193 -10.12 8.01 -14.07
CA GLN A 193 -8.93 8.81 -14.42
C GLN A 193 -7.67 8.32 -13.69
N LEU A 194 -7.83 7.46 -12.67
CA LEU A 194 -6.71 6.85 -11.95
C LEU A 194 -5.99 5.81 -12.80
N GLU A 195 -4.72 5.60 -12.47
CA GLU A 195 -3.96 4.50 -13.03
C GLU A 195 -4.58 3.14 -12.64
N PRO A 196 -4.57 2.14 -13.53
CA PRO A 196 -5.17 0.83 -13.29
C PRO A 196 -4.66 0.15 -12.01
N LYS A 197 -3.35 0.26 -11.75
CA LYS A 197 -2.69 -0.23 -10.55
C LYS A 197 -3.26 0.38 -9.27
N ASP A 198 -3.62 1.67 -9.32
CA ASP A 198 -4.14 2.42 -8.18
C ASP A 198 -5.60 2.06 -7.91
N VAL A 199 -6.39 1.83 -8.97
CA VAL A 199 -7.75 1.30 -8.86
C VAL A 199 -7.73 -0.10 -8.24
N ALA A 200 -6.86 -0.99 -8.71
CA ALA A 200 -6.73 -2.34 -8.15
C ALA A 200 -6.28 -2.32 -6.69
N LYS A 201 -5.34 -1.42 -6.33
CA LYS A 201 -4.91 -1.19 -4.96
C LYS A 201 -6.06 -0.71 -4.07
N LEU A 202 -6.86 0.24 -4.55
CA LEU A 202 -8.04 0.74 -3.84
C LEU A 202 -9.09 -0.36 -3.61
N CYS A 203 -9.41 -1.16 -4.64
CA CYS A 203 -10.31 -2.30 -4.52
C CYS A 203 -9.81 -3.32 -3.50
N SER A 204 -8.51 -3.65 -3.53
CA SER A 204 -7.89 -4.55 -2.56
C SER A 204 -7.95 -3.98 -1.15
N ALA A 205 -7.68 -2.69 -0.95
CA ALA A 205 -7.77 -2.06 0.36
C ALA A 205 -9.21 -2.11 0.91
N TYR A 206 -10.21 -1.85 0.07
CA TYR A 206 -11.62 -1.95 0.46
C TYR A 206 -12.04 -3.35 0.86
N SER A 207 -11.50 -4.38 0.20
CA SER A 207 -11.81 -5.76 0.58
C SER A 207 -11.28 -6.13 1.95
N HIS A 208 -10.04 -5.73 2.27
CA HIS A 208 -9.43 -5.97 3.58
C HIS A 208 -10.13 -5.20 4.70
N LEU A 209 -10.60 -3.99 4.41
CA LEU A 209 -11.37 -3.17 5.34
C LEU A 209 -12.84 -3.61 5.47
N GLY A 210 -13.31 -4.56 4.65
CA GLY A 210 -14.72 -4.94 4.59
C GLY A 210 -15.64 -3.82 4.07
N PHE A 211 -15.09 -2.81 3.40
CA PHE A 211 -15.85 -1.65 2.93
C PHE A 211 -16.51 -1.92 1.58
N GLN A 212 -17.81 -2.23 1.61
CA GLN A 212 -18.59 -2.58 0.42
C GLN A 212 -19.06 -1.34 -0.36
N HIS A 213 -18.17 -0.72 -1.14
CA HIS A 213 -18.55 0.39 -2.02
C HIS A 213 -18.99 -0.11 -3.40
N HIS A 214 -20.22 -0.59 -3.50
CA HIS A 214 -20.68 -1.29 -4.70
C HIS A 214 -20.61 -0.47 -6.01
N THR A 215 -20.73 0.87 -5.97
CA THR A 215 -20.64 1.67 -7.19
C THR A 215 -19.24 1.66 -7.81
N VAL A 216 -18.18 1.60 -6.98
CA VAL A 216 -16.79 1.52 -7.45
C VAL A 216 -16.58 0.24 -8.22
N PHE A 217 -16.95 -0.90 -7.62
CA PHE A 217 -16.82 -2.20 -8.29
C PHE A 217 -17.67 -2.26 -9.56
N LYS A 218 -18.88 -1.68 -9.55
CA LYS A 218 -19.72 -1.59 -10.75
C LYS A 218 -19.04 -0.82 -11.87
N GLU A 219 -18.51 0.38 -11.59
CA GLU A 219 -17.85 1.22 -12.59
C GLU A 219 -16.60 0.55 -13.17
N VAL A 220 -15.78 -0.08 -12.33
CA VAL A 220 -14.60 -0.82 -12.77
C VAL A 220 -14.98 -2.02 -13.65
N LEU A 221 -15.98 -2.80 -13.25
CA LEU A 221 -16.46 -3.95 -14.03
C LEU A 221 -17.01 -3.54 -15.39
N LEU A 222 -17.78 -2.45 -15.43
CA LEU A 222 -18.31 -1.92 -16.69
C LEU A 222 -17.17 -1.41 -17.57
N ALA A 223 -16.20 -0.69 -17.03
CA ALA A 223 -15.04 -0.22 -17.78
C ALA A 223 -14.22 -1.36 -18.42
N ILE A 224 -13.95 -2.43 -17.66
CA ILE A 224 -13.23 -3.61 -18.19
C ILE A 224 -14.07 -4.32 -19.26
N SER A 225 -15.38 -4.45 -19.05
CA SER A 225 -16.28 -5.11 -20.00
C SER A 225 -16.40 -4.31 -21.31
N ASP A 226 -16.55 -2.99 -21.21
CA ASP A 226 -16.68 -2.10 -22.36
C ASP A 226 -15.39 -2.07 -23.18
N GLU A 227 -14.23 -2.03 -22.53
CA GLU A 227 -12.92 -2.16 -23.17
C GLU A 227 -12.82 -3.48 -23.95
N GLN A 228 -13.20 -4.60 -23.32
CA GLN A 228 -13.16 -5.90 -23.98
C GLN A 228 -14.08 -5.95 -25.21
N GLN A 229 -15.28 -5.37 -25.12
CA GLN A 229 -16.21 -5.31 -26.24
C GLN A 229 -15.68 -4.42 -27.38
N GLN A 230 -15.03 -3.31 -27.07
CA GLN A 230 -14.41 -2.43 -28.07
C GLN A 230 -13.32 -3.18 -28.84
N ILE A 231 -12.45 -3.91 -28.14
CA ILE A 231 -11.38 -4.71 -28.76
C ILE A 231 -11.96 -5.83 -29.62
N GLN A 232 -12.99 -6.54 -29.13
CA GLN A 232 -13.67 -7.56 -29.93
C GLN A 232 -14.31 -6.98 -31.20
N ARG A 233 -14.94 -5.80 -31.12
CA ARG A 233 -15.49 -5.11 -32.29
C ARG A 233 -14.39 -4.73 -33.29
N GLN A 234 -13.27 -4.21 -32.81
CA GLN A 234 -12.13 -3.87 -33.66
C GLN A 234 -11.53 -5.08 -34.37
N ARG A 235 -11.49 -6.25 -33.70
CA ARG A 235 -11.11 -7.53 -34.32
C ARG A 235 -12.07 -7.95 -35.43
N ILE A 236 -13.37 -7.91 -35.19
CA ILE A 236 -14.40 -8.28 -36.19
C ILE A 236 -14.32 -7.36 -37.41
N LEU A 237 -14.07 -6.07 -37.19
CA LEU A 237 -13.95 -5.07 -38.26
C LEU A 237 -12.59 -5.11 -38.99
N GLY A 238 -11.67 -6.01 -38.59
CA GLY A 238 -10.33 -6.10 -39.18
C GLY A 238 -9.45 -4.87 -38.95
N LEU A 239 -9.78 -4.05 -37.96
CA LEU A 239 -9.08 -2.79 -37.64
C LEU A 239 -7.86 -2.99 -36.75
N THR A 240 -7.71 -4.18 -36.16
CA THR A 240 -6.49 -4.60 -35.45
C THR A 240 -5.59 -5.33 -36.44
N ALA A 241 -4.42 -4.75 -36.73
CA ALA A 241 -3.43 -5.42 -37.56
C ALA A 241 -3.01 -6.75 -36.91
N ALA A 242 -2.83 -7.80 -37.72
CA ALA A 242 -2.32 -9.07 -37.24
C ALA A 242 -0.94 -8.84 -36.60
N GLY A 243 -0.86 -8.98 -35.27
CA GLY A 243 0.36 -8.75 -34.49
C GLY A 243 0.48 -7.38 -33.79
N ALA A 244 -0.53 -6.51 -33.85
CA ALA A 244 -0.56 -5.33 -32.99
C ALA A 244 -0.81 -5.74 -31.53
N GLU A 245 0.04 -5.28 -30.60
CA GLU A 245 -0.19 -5.48 -29.17
C GLU A 245 -1.49 -4.81 -28.74
N GLU A 246 -2.39 -5.61 -28.17
CA GLU A 246 -3.64 -5.10 -27.61
C GLU A 246 -3.34 -4.34 -26.33
N LYS A 247 -3.50 -3.02 -26.39
CA LYS A 247 -3.33 -2.16 -25.22
C LYS A 247 -4.60 -2.18 -24.38
N PHE A 248 -4.59 -3.05 -23.37
CA PHE A 248 -5.58 -3.02 -22.30
C PHE A 248 -5.17 -2.02 -21.23
N ARG A 249 -6.12 -1.22 -20.77
CA ARG A 249 -5.99 -0.36 -19.60
C ARG A 249 -5.77 -1.23 -18.36
N PHE A 250 -6.64 -2.20 -18.11
CA PHE A 250 -6.47 -3.09 -16.95
C PHE A 250 -5.67 -4.32 -17.36
N GLY A 251 -4.45 -4.47 -16.83
CA GLY A 251 -3.65 -5.68 -17.03
C GLY A 251 -4.20 -6.87 -16.24
N SER A 252 -3.66 -8.05 -16.53
CA SER A 252 -4.05 -9.28 -15.82
C SER A 252 -3.75 -9.22 -14.32
N THR A 253 -2.68 -8.51 -13.93
CA THR A 253 -2.33 -8.26 -12.52
C THR A 253 -3.44 -7.49 -11.79
N GLU A 254 -3.92 -6.39 -12.36
CA GLU A 254 -4.98 -5.57 -11.78
C GLU A 254 -6.29 -6.33 -11.70
N MET A 255 -6.65 -7.06 -12.76
CA MET A 255 -7.86 -7.89 -12.82
C MET A 255 -7.87 -8.96 -11.72
N ALA A 256 -6.74 -9.64 -11.48
CA ALA A 256 -6.63 -10.65 -10.45
C ALA A 256 -6.90 -10.07 -9.05
N LEU A 257 -6.36 -8.89 -8.75
CA LEU A 257 -6.58 -8.20 -7.48
C LEU A 257 -8.03 -7.71 -7.31
N ILE A 258 -8.66 -7.25 -8.40
CA ILE A 258 -10.08 -6.84 -8.40
C ILE A 258 -10.98 -8.07 -8.16
N LEU A 259 -10.70 -9.20 -8.83
CA LEU A 259 -11.44 -10.46 -8.66
C LEU A 259 -11.35 -10.98 -7.22
N ASP A 260 -10.16 -10.96 -6.62
CA ASP A 260 -9.97 -11.34 -5.22
C ASP A 260 -10.74 -10.41 -4.28
N ALA A 261 -10.67 -9.09 -4.51
CA ALA A 261 -11.42 -8.12 -3.74
C ALA A 261 -12.95 -8.38 -3.79
N MET A 262 -13.47 -8.73 -4.97
CA MET A 262 -14.88 -9.13 -5.13
C MET A 262 -15.21 -10.40 -4.36
N LEU A 263 -14.33 -11.40 -4.34
CA LEU A 263 -14.54 -12.64 -3.58
C LEU A 263 -14.60 -12.40 -2.09
N VAL A 264 -13.66 -11.62 -1.56
CA VAL A 264 -13.60 -11.26 -0.14
C VAL A 264 -14.86 -10.48 0.28
N LEU A 265 -15.29 -9.51 -0.54
CA LEU A 265 -16.49 -8.72 -0.27
C LEU A 265 -17.81 -9.43 -0.62
N LYS A 266 -17.74 -10.68 -1.12
CA LYS A 266 -18.89 -11.49 -1.55
C LYS A 266 -19.67 -10.90 -2.73
N LEU A 267 -19.03 -10.05 -3.55
CA LEU A 267 -19.58 -9.44 -4.78
C LEU A 267 -19.55 -10.39 -6.00
N TYR A 268 -19.74 -11.67 -5.75
CA TYR A 268 -19.83 -12.73 -6.78
C TYR A 268 -21.11 -13.56 -6.64
N ARG A 269 -21.94 -13.23 -5.64
CA ARG A 269 -23.21 -13.91 -5.36
C ARG A 269 -24.36 -12.95 -5.56
N GLY A 270 -25.45 -13.48 -6.09
CA GLY A 270 -26.70 -12.75 -6.20
C GLY A 270 -26.74 -11.83 -7.41
N ASN A 271 -27.95 -11.69 -7.96
CA ASN A 271 -28.29 -10.64 -8.90
C ASN A 271 -29.24 -9.71 -8.15
N ASN A 272 -28.80 -8.48 -7.89
CA ASN A 272 -29.69 -7.46 -7.37
C ASN A 272 -30.39 -6.79 -8.56
N PRO A 273 -31.61 -6.23 -8.38
CA PRO A 273 -32.36 -5.60 -9.48
C PRO A 273 -31.58 -4.53 -10.25
N TRP A 274 -30.60 -3.91 -9.59
CA TRP A 274 -29.82 -2.81 -10.13
C TRP A 274 -28.42 -3.22 -10.65
N PHE A 275 -27.94 -4.44 -10.34
CA PHE A 275 -26.69 -4.98 -10.88
C PHE A 275 -26.56 -6.51 -10.67
N ALA A 276 -26.22 -7.22 -11.75
CA ALA A 276 -26.07 -8.67 -11.77
C ALA A 276 -24.67 -9.14 -11.35
N TRP A 277 -24.33 -9.03 -10.06
CA TRP A 277 -22.99 -9.33 -9.54
C TRP A 277 -22.47 -10.71 -9.92
N GLY A 278 -23.32 -11.74 -9.80
CA GLY A 278 -22.95 -13.11 -10.15
C GLY A 278 -22.56 -13.24 -11.62
N GLN A 279 -23.36 -12.69 -12.52
CA GLN A 279 -23.05 -12.71 -13.96
C GLN A 279 -21.78 -11.91 -14.27
N ARG A 280 -21.63 -10.72 -13.69
CA ARG A 280 -20.48 -9.85 -13.95
C ARG A 280 -19.17 -10.42 -13.43
N PHE A 281 -19.21 -11.14 -12.30
CA PHE A 281 -18.06 -11.90 -11.83
C PHE A 281 -17.68 -13.00 -12.82
N GLN A 282 -18.65 -13.77 -13.32
CA GLN A 282 -18.41 -14.81 -14.34
C GLN A 282 -17.81 -14.21 -15.62
N ASP A 283 -18.41 -13.14 -16.14
CA ASP A 283 -17.93 -12.41 -17.31
C ASP A 283 -16.45 -11.99 -17.10
N LEU A 284 -16.14 -11.37 -15.95
CA LEU A 284 -14.79 -10.91 -15.66
C LEU A 284 -13.78 -12.06 -15.55
N THR A 285 -14.16 -13.17 -14.90
CA THR A 285 -13.29 -14.35 -14.81
C THR A 285 -13.01 -14.99 -16.17
N GLU A 286 -13.97 -14.92 -17.10
CA GLU A 286 -13.79 -15.41 -18.46
C GLU A 286 -12.87 -14.50 -19.27
N ILE A 287 -13.01 -13.17 -19.15
CA ILE A 287 -12.08 -12.21 -19.74
C ILE A 287 -10.66 -12.45 -19.21
N PHE A 288 -10.53 -12.61 -17.88
CA PHE A 288 -9.26 -12.85 -17.22
C PHE A 288 -8.59 -14.15 -17.70
N MET A 289 -9.34 -15.26 -17.73
CA MET A 289 -8.84 -16.56 -18.22
C MET A 289 -8.34 -16.45 -19.66
N ARG A 290 -9.14 -15.87 -20.57
CA ARG A 290 -8.74 -15.70 -21.97
C ARG A 290 -7.49 -14.85 -22.11
N ARG A 291 -7.34 -13.81 -21.28
CA ARG A 291 -6.14 -12.97 -21.29
C ARG A 291 -4.92 -13.78 -20.86
N LEU A 292 -4.98 -14.51 -19.74
CA LEU A 292 -3.87 -15.35 -19.30
C LEU A 292 -3.45 -16.42 -20.33
N GLU A 293 -4.39 -16.94 -21.12
CA GLU A 293 -4.10 -17.93 -22.17
C GLU A 293 -3.52 -17.31 -23.45
N THR A 294 -3.80 -16.03 -23.71
CA THR A 294 -3.42 -15.36 -24.97
C THR A 294 -2.28 -14.35 -24.80
N SER A 295 -2.05 -13.85 -23.59
CA SER A 295 -1.03 -12.87 -23.27
C SER A 295 0.17 -13.52 -22.57
N LYS A 296 1.33 -12.88 -22.69
CA LYS A 296 2.52 -13.20 -21.89
C LYS A 296 2.44 -12.64 -20.47
N ASP A 297 1.28 -12.12 -20.05
CA ASP A 297 1.14 -11.47 -18.73
C ASP A 297 1.44 -12.43 -17.59
N LEU A 298 1.17 -13.72 -17.80
CA LEU A 298 1.47 -14.75 -16.80
C LEU A 298 2.95 -14.77 -16.44
N GLU A 299 3.85 -14.49 -17.39
CA GLU A 299 5.30 -14.52 -17.18
C GLU A 299 5.83 -13.37 -16.32
N HIS A 300 5.05 -12.29 -16.24
CA HIS A 300 5.43 -11.07 -15.54
C HIS A 300 4.58 -10.84 -14.28
N MET A 301 3.71 -11.79 -13.93
CA MET A 301 2.80 -11.65 -12.80
C MET A 301 3.50 -11.98 -11.48
N ALA A 302 3.45 -11.05 -10.53
CA ALA A 302 3.96 -11.28 -9.18
C ALA A 302 3.13 -12.35 -8.44
N ALA A 303 3.74 -12.98 -7.42
CA ALA A 303 3.15 -14.10 -6.70
C ALA A 303 1.76 -13.81 -6.07
N ARG A 304 1.56 -12.60 -5.51
CA ARG A 304 0.27 -12.22 -4.88
C ARG A 304 -0.87 -12.12 -5.90
N PRO A 305 -0.76 -11.33 -6.98
CA PRO A 305 -1.75 -11.33 -8.06
C PRO A 305 -1.96 -12.72 -8.68
N LEU A 306 -0.90 -13.52 -8.84
CA LEU A 306 -1.02 -14.87 -9.37
C LEU A 306 -1.88 -15.77 -8.47
N ALA A 307 -1.63 -15.76 -7.16
CA ALA A 307 -2.41 -16.51 -6.18
C ALA A 307 -3.88 -16.03 -6.13
N ALA A 308 -4.10 -14.72 -6.17
CA ALA A 308 -5.43 -14.11 -6.24
C ALA A 308 -6.20 -14.57 -7.50
N GLY A 309 -5.54 -14.53 -8.65
CA GLY A 309 -6.10 -14.99 -9.92
C GLY A 309 -6.44 -16.48 -9.91
N ALA A 310 -5.52 -17.32 -9.43
CA ALA A 310 -5.73 -18.76 -9.30
C ALA A 310 -6.92 -19.09 -8.38
N TYR A 311 -7.02 -18.40 -7.25
CA TYR A 311 -8.14 -18.55 -6.33
C TYR A 311 -9.47 -18.16 -6.98
N ALA A 312 -9.48 -17.06 -7.74
CA ALA A 312 -10.69 -16.60 -8.43
C ALA A 312 -11.15 -17.55 -9.54
N LEU A 313 -10.23 -18.05 -10.36
CA LEU A 313 -10.51 -19.05 -11.38
C LEU A 313 -11.03 -20.35 -10.77
N GLY A 314 -10.37 -20.83 -9.70
CA GLY A 314 -10.83 -22.00 -8.94
C GLY A 314 -12.23 -21.82 -8.36
N ARG A 315 -12.58 -20.61 -7.88
CA ARG A 315 -13.93 -20.31 -7.42
C ARG A 315 -14.96 -20.22 -8.52
N ALA A 316 -14.60 -19.74 -9.70
CA ALA A 316 -15.46 -19.73 -10.87
C ALA A 316 -15.57 -21.11 -11.56
N LYS A 317 -14.75 -22.10 -11.15
CA LYS A 317 -14.58 -23.38 -11.86
C LYS A 317 -14.18 -23.16 -13.33
N LYS A 318 -13.28 -22.21 -13.56
CA LYS A 318 -12.72 -21.85 -14.87
C LYS A 318 -11.22 -22.18 -14.87
N GLY A 319 -10.69 -22.51 -16.04
CA GLY A 319 -9.29 -22.85 -16.24
C GLY A 319 -9.12 -24.03 -17.18
N SER A 320 -8.08 -23.99 -18.01
CA SER A 320 -7.61 -25.11 -18.80
C SER A 320 -6.50 -25.86 -18.06
N GLU A 321 -6.29 -27.14 -18.39
CA GLU A 321 -5.21 -27.93 -17.81
C GLU A 321 -3.84 -27.29 -18.05
N GLY A 322 -3.62 -26.75 -19.26
CA GLY A 322 -2.40 -26.02 -19.60
C GLY A 322 -2.21 -24.75 -18.76
N LEU A 323 -3.27 -23.96 -18.54
CA LEU A 323 -3.18 -22.78 -17.67
C LEU A 323 -2.86 -23.17 -16.22
N CYS A 324 -3.51 -24.21 -15.68
CA CYS A 324 -3.23 -24.71 -14.34
C CYS A 324 -1.77 -25.14 -14.19
N GLN A 325 -1.22 -25.86 -15.17
CA GLN A 325 0.19 -26.27 -15.16
C GLN A 325 1.11 -25.05 -15.17
N SER A 326 0.87 -24.06 -16.04
CA SER A 326 1.66 -22.83 -16.12
C SER A 326 1.62 -21.98 -14.86
N MET A 327 0.50 -21.99 -14.12
CA MET A 327 0.39 -21.31 -12.82
C MET A 327 1.08 -22.06 -11.67
N MET A 328 1.31 -23.36 -11.82
CA MET A 328 1.93 -24.24 -10.81
C MET A 328 3.44 -24.45 -11.00
N VAL A 329 4.01 -24.05 -12.14
CA VAL A 329 5.46 -24.15 -12.36
C VAL A 329 6.16 -23.30 -11.28
N PRO A 330 7.13 -23.87 -10.54
CA PRO A 330 7.95 -23.09 -9.62
C PRO A 330 8.73 -22.08 -10.47
N TRP A 331 8.26 -20.84 -10.45
CA TRP A 331 8.97 -19.72 -11.05
C TRP A 331 10.37 -19.69 -10.46
N PRO A 332 11.44 -19.62 -11.28
CA PRO A 332 12.77 -19.43 -10.75
C PRO A 332 12.72 -18.15 -9.93
N ILE A 333 12.92 -18.29 -8.62
CA ILE A 333 13.13 -17.16 -7.72
C ILE A 333 14.38 -16.50 -8.27
N SER A 334 14.22 -15.42 -9.02
CA SER A 334 15.32 -14.55 -9.39
C SER A 334 15.86 -13.99 -8.08
N THR A 335 16.95 -14.61 -7.61
CA THR A 335 17.75 -14.23 -6.45
C THR A 335 18.34 -12.85 -6.61
#